data_AF-A0A916H7S7-F1
#
_entry.id   AF-A0A916H7S7-F1
#
_cell.length_a   1.000
_cell.length_b   1.000
_cell.length_c   1.000
_cell.angle_alpha   90.00
_cell.angle_beta   90.00
_cell.angle_gamma   90.00
#
_symmetry.space_group_name_H-M   'P 1'
#
loop_
_entity.id
_entity.type
_entity.pdbx_description
1 polymer ?
#
loop_
_entity_poly.entity_id
_entity_poly.type
_entity_poly.pdbx_seq_one_letter_code
_entity_poly.pdbx_strand_id
1 'polypeptide(L)'
;MLVRAALLVALGCFVAALPGCGGETTQQTETFRVALLTPGSISDGGWNQAAYDGLERVERELGARVSHVETKSPAQFEEEFRSYARDGFDLVFGHGFEYQEAAARVAPSYPETVFVTTSGNTVLPNLAPMVFELEQATYLCGWLAAKLSSSGRLGAIGGVDLPSIRSTFVAFRAGAEAARPGVSVREVFLGRFDDVPAAREAATALLDEGADFLIHQVNDAGRGVFQAVQERAAKGSRVYAFGTNRNQNDMAPDVVLASAVLDVPSAFVEVARRVESGSFRAEPIRLGMGEGIVSFVLNAGLSGGIEAPVLQELAALAAKIRSGELQVPRGNF
;
A
#
# COMPACT_ATOMS: atom_id res chain seq x y z
N MET A 1 -74.13 -72.27 6.42
CA MET A 1 -75.48 -71.71 6.37
C MET A 1 -75.38 -70.21 6.13
N LEU A 2 -76.02 -69.76 5.04
CA LEU A 2 -76.55 -68.41 4.79
C LEU A 2 -75.59 -67.21 4.63
N VAL A 3 -75.36 -66.95 3.34
CA VAL A 3 -75.12 -65.68 2.64
C VAL A 3 -75.92 -64.49 3.20
N ARG A 4 -75.29 -63.31 3.29
CA ARG A 4 -75.85 -61.95 3.06
C ARG A 4 -74.69 -60.93 3.15
N ALA A 5 -74.14 -60.45 2.03
CA ALA A 5 -74.61 -59.36 1.16
C ALA A 5 -74.32 -57.95 1.70
N ALA A 6 -73.53 -57.24 0.89
CA ALA A 6 -72.90 -55.92 1.03
C ALA A 6 -73.76 -54.74 1.48
N LEU A 7 -73.12 -53.77 2.15
CA LEU A 7 -73.28 -52.34 1.87
C LEU A 7 -71.98 -51.60 2.23
N LEU A 8 -71.22 -51.17 1.21
CA LEU A 8 -70.09 -50.26 1.35
C LEU A 8 -70.64 -48.83 1.39
N VAL A 9 -70.50 -48.15 2.52
CA VAL A 9 -70.67 -46.70 2.62
C VAL A 9 -69.26 -46.11 2.72
N ALA A 10 -68.83 -45.44 1.65
CA ALA A 10 -67.58 -44.69 1.60
C ALA A 10 -67.71 -43.43 2.45
N LEU A 11 -66.97 -43.37 3.56
CA LEU A 11 -66.82 -42.16 4.36
C LEU A 11 -65.63 -41.37 3.80
N GLY A 12 -65.92 -40.31 3.05
CA GLY A 12 -64.91 -39.39 2.53
C GLY A 12 -64.32 -38.53 3.65
N CYS A 13 -63.05 -38.76 3.99
CA CYS A 13 -62.26 -37.82 4.77
C CYS A 13 -61.80 -36.67 3.86
N PHE A 14 -62.44 -35.51 4.02
CA PHE A 14 -62.01 -34.24 3.44
C PHE A 14 -60.84 -33.69 4.27
N VAL A 15 -59.61 -33.95 3.86
CA VAL A 15 -58.40 -33.33 4.44
C VAL A 15 -58.20 -31.98 3.75
N ALA A 16 -58.51 -30.89 4.46
CA ALA A 16 -58.20 -29.54 4.02
C ALA A 16 -56.67 -29.32 4.11
N ALA A 17 -56.02 -29.19 2.96
CA ALA A 17 -54.63 -28.75 2.87
C ALA A 17 -54.57 -27.24 3.18
N LEU A 18 -53.97 -26.88 4.31
CA LEU A 18 -53.55 -25.52 4.60
C LEU A 18 -52.20 -25.27 3.89
N PRO A 19 -52.05 -24.21 3.08
CA PRO A 19 -50.75 -23.83 2.55
C PRO A 19 -49.91 -23.29 3.70
N GLY A 20 -48.94 -24.10 4.15
CA GLY A 20 -47.90 -23.63 5.07
C GLY A 20 -47.06 -22.59 4.36
N CYS A 21 -47.18 -21.32 4.79
CA CYS A 21 -46.25 -20.25 4.45
C CYS A 21 -44.84 -20.67 4.87
N GLY A 22 -44.02 -21.03 3.89
CA GLY A 22 -42.57 -20.98 4.04
C GLY A 22 -42.15 -19.53 4.22
N GLY A 23 -41.86 -19.16 5.47
CA GLY A 23 -41.03 -18.00 5.74
C GLY A 23 -39.59 -18.41 5.51
N GLU A 24 -39.09 -18.25 4.28
CA GLU A 24 -37.67 -18.03 4.09
C GLU A 24 -37.34 -16.73 4.81
N THR A 25 -36.73 -16.84 5.99
CA THR A 25 -36.05 -15.72 6.61
C THR A 25 -34.92 -15.34 5.67
N THR A 26 -35.18 -14.41 4.75
CA THR A 26 -34.13 -13.68 4.05
C THR A 26 -33.35 -12.97 5.14
N GLN A 27 -32.25 -13.59 5.60
CA GLN A 27 -31.19 -12.87 6.26
C GLN A 27 -30.76 -11.80 5.26
N GLN A 28 -31.25 -10.59 5.49
CA GLN A 28 -30.77 -9.40 4.81
C GLN A 28 -29.29 -9.32 5.23
N THR A 29 -28.41 -9.85 4.40
CA THR A 29 -26.97 -9.76 4.63
C THR A 29 -26.68 -8.26 4.66
N GLU A 30 -26.41 -7.72 5.85
CA GLU A 30 -26.02 -6.33 5.96
C GLU A 30 -24.79 -6.15 5.06
N THR A 31 -24.93 -5.28 4.06
CA THR A 31 -23.89 -5.06 3.06
C THR A 31 -22.67 -4.50 3.78
N PHE A 32 -21.54 -5.21 3.75
CA PHE A 32 -20.29 -4.79 4.36
C PHE A 32 -19.91 -3.37 3.92
N ARG A 33 -19.57 -2.49 4.87
CA ARG A 33 -19.37 -1.06 4.65
C ARG A 33 -17.95 -0.64 4.99
N VAL A 34 -17.27 -0.04 4.01
CA VAL A 34 -15.86 0.34 4.13
C VAL A 34 -15.68 1.82 3.82
N ALA A 35 -15.02 2.55 4.70
CA ALA A 35 -14.70 3.96 4.51
C ALA A 35 -13.19 4.18 4.40
N LEU A 36 -12.81 5.26 3.70
CA LEU A 36 -11.44 5.71 3.54
C LEU A 36 -11.32 7.21 3.83
N LEU A 37 -10.37 7.57 4.70
CA LEU A 37 -9.91 8.93 4.90
C LEU A 37 -8.54 9.08 4.23
N THR A 38 -8.38 10.05 3.33
CA THR A 38 -7.07 10.39 2.73
C THR A 38 -6.60 11.78 3.14
N PRO A 39 -5.28 11.99 3.35
CA PRO A 39 -4.70 13.29 3.72
C PRO A 39 -4.55 14.25 2.53
N GLY A 40 -4.78 13.75 1.32
CA GLY A 40 -4.70 14.52 0.09
C GLY A 40 -5.55 13.92 -1.03
N SER A 41 -5.39 14.52 -2.20
CA SER A 41 -6.18 14.22 -3.40
C SER A 41 -5.99 12.78 -3.87
N ILE A 42 -7.10 12.08 -4.14
CA ILE A 42 -7.11 10.74 -4.75
C ILE A 42 -6.61 10.71 -6.20
N SER A 43 -6.32 11.87 -6.79
CA SER A 43 -5.72 11.98 -8.13
C SER A 43 -4.25 12.44 -8.07
N ASP A 44 -3.56 12.22 -6.95
CA ASP A 44 -2.17 12.64 -6.74
C ASP A 44 -1.13 11.82 -7.52
N GLY A 45 -1.56 10.83 -8.31
CA GLY A 45 -0.63 10.00 -9.05
C GLY A 45 0.32 9.21 -8.13
N GLY A 46 -0.07 8.90 -6.90
CA GLY A 46 0.83 8.26 -5.96
C GLY A 46 0.10 7.62 -4.79
N TRP A 47 0.45 8.07 -3.58
CA TRP A 47 0.06 7.44 -2.32
C TRP A 47 -1.47 7.42 -2.13
N ASN A 48 -2.15 8.55 -2.34
CA ASN A 48 -3.59 8.65 -2.09
C ASN A 48 -4.40 7.96 -3.19
N GLN A 49 -3.97 8.08 -4.45
CA GLN A 49 -4.59 7.36 -5.55
C GLN A 49 -4.55 5.84 -5.30
N ALA A 50 -3.41 5.29 -4.86
CA ALA A 50 -3.28 3.86 -4.62
C ALA A 50 -4.23 3.33 -3.52
N ALA A 51 -4.57 4.14 -2.51
CA ALA A 51 -5.57 3.78 -1.50
C ALA A 51 -6.99 3.86 -2.05
N TYR A 52 -7.30 4.86 -2.87
CA TYR A 52 -8.61 4.98 -3.50
C TYR A 52 -8.87 3.82 -4.47
N ASP A 53 -7.88 3.47 -5.29
CA ASP A 53 -7.91 2.28 -6.16
C ASP A 53 -8.14 1.00 -5.32
N GLY A 54 -7.60 0.95 -4.10
CA GLY A 54 -7.83 -0.13 -3.15
C GLY A 54 -9.25 -0.16 -2.60
N LEU A 55 -9.83 0.98 -2.28
CA LEU A 55 -11.23 1.11 -1.87
C LEU A 55 -12.17 0.66 -3.00
N GLU A 56 -11.95 1.11 -4.23
CA GLU A 56 -12.72 0.68 -5.41
C GLU A 56 -12.58 -0.83 -5.66
N ARG A 57 -11.39 -1.39 -5.42
CA ARG A 57 -11.15 -2.82 -5.53
C ARG A 57 -11.90 -3.62 -4.47
N VAL A 58 -11.99 -3.10 -3.24
CA VAL A 58 -12.80 -3.67 -2.16
C VAL A 58 -14.29 -3.67 -2.54
N GLU A 59 -14.82 -2.57 -3.08
CA GLU A 59 -16.20 -2.51 -3.60
C GLU A 59 -16.43 -3.58 -4.65
N ARG A 60 -15.55 -3.66 -5.66
CA ARG A 60 -15.71 -4.59 -6.78
C ARG A 60 -15.59 -6.06 -6.37
N GLU A 61 -14.63 -6.39 -5.50
CA GLU A 61 -14.32 -7.79 -5.16
C GLU A 61 -15.17 -8.34 -4.01
N LEU A 62 -15.60 -7.51 -3.07
CA LEU A 62 -16.38 -7.93 -1.90
C LEU A 62 -17.86 -7.51 -1.97
N GLY A 63 -18.24 -6.68 -2.95
CA GLY A 63 -19.59 -6.12 -3.00
C GLY A 63 -19.86 -5.14 -1.86
N ALA A 64 -18.80 -4.58 -1.27
CA ALA A 64 -18.88 -3.66 -0.15
C ALA A 64 -19.47 -2.31 -0.59
N ARG A 65 -20.26 -1.68 0.28
CA ARG A 65 -20.66 -0.29 0.10
C ARG A 65 -19.52 0.61 0.59
N VAL A 66 -18.94 1.40 -0.30
CA VAL A 66 -17.77 2.22 0.03
C VAL A 66 -18.09 3.71 0.19
N SER A 67 -17.25 4.42 0.96
CA SER A 67 -17.26 5.88 1.06
C SER A 67 -15.85 6.42 1.24
N HIS A 68 -15.60 7.64 0.76
CA HIS A 68 -14.31 8.31 0.85
C HIS A 68 -14.49 9.77 1.28
N VAL A 69 -13.53 10.27 2.07
CA VAL A 69 -13.41 11.69 2.38
C VAL A 69 -11.93 12.11 2.41
N GLU A 70 -11.62 13.26 1.81
CA GLU A 70 -10.33 13.92 1.97
C GLU A 70 -10.35 14.78 3.24
N THR A 71 -9.33 14.62 4.09
CA THR A 71 -9.21 15.36 5.36
C THR A 71 -7.87 16.08 5.45
N LYS A 72 -7.85 17.24 6.10
CA LYS A 72 -6.71 18.19 6.05
C LYS A 72 -6.12 18.56 7.40
N SER A 73 -6.73 18.09 8.50
CA SER A 73 -6.28 18.44 9.84
C SER A 73 -6.58 17.33 10.86
N PRO A 74 -5.81 17.26 11.96
CA PRO A 74 -6.08 16.30 13.04
C PRO A 74 -7.51 16.35 13.60
N ALA A 75 -8.14 17.53 13.61
CA ALA A 75 -9.53 17.69 14.03
C ALA A 75 -10.50 17.00 13.06
N GLN A 76 -10.29 17.18 11.75
CA GLN A 76 -11.07 16.49 10.72
C GLN A 76 -10.84 14.98 10.73
N PHE A 77 -9.61 14.51 11.02
CA PHE A 77 -9.34 13.08 11.13
C PHE A 77 -10.23 12.43 12.20
N GLU A 78 -10.28 13.04 13.40
CA GLU A 78 -11.10 12.54 14.50
C GLU A 78 -12.61 12.63 14.19
N GLU A 79 -13.04 13.76 13.63
CA GLU A 79 -14.43 14.00 13.26
C GLU A 79 -14.94 12.96 12.27
N GLU A 80 -14.19 12.70 11.20
CA GLU A 80 -14.60 11.76 10.14
C GLU A 80 -14.51 10.29 10.57
N PHE A 81 -13.49 9.90 11.35
CA PHE A 81 -13.47 8.56 11.95
C PHE A 81 -14.72 8.32 12.81
N ARG A 82 -15.09 9.32 13.62
CA ARG A 82 -16.27 9.26 14.48
C ARG A 82 -17.56 9.25 13.66
N SER A 83 -17.63 10.02 12.59
CA SER A 83 -18.76 10.09 11.66
C SER A 83 -19.05 8.72 11.05
N TYR A 84 -18.05 8.11 10.40
CA TYR A 84 -18.22 6.79 9.78
C TYR A 84 -18.56 5.69 10.79
N ALA A 85 -17.97 5.72 11.98
CA ALA A 85 -18.29 4.75 13.02
C ALA A 85 -19.74 4.91 13.55
N ARG A 86 -20.23 6.15 13.73
CA ARG A 86 -21.63 6.41 14.08
C ARG A 86 -22.60 5.97 12.99
N ASP A 87 -22.20 6.12 11.74
CA ASP A 87 -22.99 5.73 10.58
C ASP A 87 -23.00 4.22 10.35
N GLY A 88 -22.32 3.43 11.20
CA GLY A 88 -22.32 1.97 11.15
C GLY A 88 -21.47 1.41 10.02
N PHE A 89 -20.30 2.00 9.75
CA PHE A 89 -19.28 1.37 8.92
C PHE A 89 -18.54 0.29 9.70
N ASP A 90 -18.30 -0.85 9.05
CA ASP A 90 -17.62 -2.00 9.63
C ASP A 90 -16.10 -1.80 9.67
N LEU A 91 -15.55 -1.14 8.63
CA LEU A 91 -14.13 -0.87 8.47
C LEU A 91 -13.89 0.58 8.04
N VAL A 92 -13.01 1.28 8.75
CA VAL A 92 -12.57 2.63 8.39
C VAL A 92 -11.05 2.68 8.27
N PHE A 93 -10.56 2.94 7.06
CA PHE A 93 -9.14 3.18 6.78
C PHE A 93 -8.79 4.65 6.98
N GLY A 94 -7.75 4.93 7.77
CA GLY A 94 -7.04 6.21 7.77
C GLY A 94 -5.71 6.08 7.03
N HIS A 95 -5.61 6.66 5.84
CA HIS A 95 -4.47 6.41 4.96
C HIS A 95 -3.28 7.31 5.23
N GLY A 96 -2.52 7.00 6.28
CA GLY A 96 -1.25 7.65 6.61
C GLY A 96 -0.87 7.51 8.08
N PHE A 97 0.39 7.81 8.37
CA PHE A 97 0.94 7.78 9.74
C PHE A 97 0.25 8.80 10.66
N GLU A 98 -0.19 9.92 10.09
CA GLU A 98 -0.85 11.04 10.76
C GLU A 98 -2.24 10.70 11.35
N TYR A 99 -2.85 9.58 10.94
CA TYR A 99 -4.16 9.16 11.44
C TYR A 99 -4.11 8.41 12.78
N GLN A 100 -2.93 7.96 13.21
CA GLN A 100 -2.80 7.07 14.37
C GLN A 100 -3.41 7.63 15.64
N GLU A 101 -3.09 8.87 15.99
CA GLU A 101 -3.59 9.47 17.23
C GLU A 101 -5.10 9.69 17.20
N ALA A 102 -5.65 10.09 16.04
CA ALA A 102 -7.08 10.29 15.88
C ALA A 102 -7.84 8.96 15.98
N ALA A 103 -7.35 7.92 15.29
CA ALA A 103 -7.92 6.58 15.37
C ALA A 103 -7.88 6.04 16.82
N ALA A 104 -6.77 6.24 17.53
CA ALA A 104 -6.61 5.80 18.92
C ALA A 104 -7.60 6.45 19.89
N ARG A 105 -7.95 7.72 19.66
CA ARG A 105 -8.96 8.44 20.46
C ARG A 105 -10.39 7.99 20.17
N VAL A 106 -10.68 7.61 18.93
CA VAL A 106 -12.04 7.23 18.49
C VAL A 106 -12.33 5.75 18.76
N ALA A 107 -11.40 4.85 18.44
CA ALA A 107 -11.63 3.41 18.41
C ALA A 107 -12.27 2.83 19.69
N PRO A 108 -11.85 3.23 20.93
CA PRO A 108 -12.47 2.71 22.16
C PRO A 108 -13.96 3.05 22.32
N SER A 109 -14.47 4.09 21.65
CA SER A 109 -15.87 4.50 21.72
C SER A 109 -16.76 3.71 20.74
N TYR A 110 -16.17 2.96 19.81
CA TYR A 110 -16.87 2.28 18.71
C TYR A 110 -16.34 0.85 18.51
N PRO A 111 -16.53 -0.05 19.49
CA PRO A 111 -15.90 -1.38 19.48
C PRO A 111 -16.32 -2.27 18.29
N GLU A 112 -17.48 -2.00 17.68
CA GLU A 112 -17.99 -2.75 16.52
C GLU A 112 -17.36 -2.32 15.20
N THR A 113 -16.75 -1.12 15.13
CA THR A 113 -16.04 -0.66 13.95
C THR A 113 -14.57 -1.01 14.07
N VAL A 114 -14.01 -1.64 13.02
CA VAL A 114 -12.57 -1.84 12.90
C VAL A 114 -11.95 -0.61 12.25
N PHE A 115 -10.89 -0.09 12.87
CA PHE A 115 -10.09 1.00 12.35
C PHE A 115 -8.73 0.48 11.89
N VAL A 116 -8.29 0.92 10.71
CA VAL A 116 -6.97 0.56 10.19
C VAL A 116 -6.23 1.79 9.72
N THR A 117 -5.02 2.03 10.21
CA THR A 117 -4.15 3.08 9.66
C THR A 117 -3.15 2.49 8.69
N THR A 118 -2.79 3.19 7.63
CA THR A 118 -1.67 2.79 6.77
C THR A 118 -0.39 3.46 7.27
N SER A 119 0.59 2.66 7.68
CA SER A 119 1.71 3.03 8.55
C SER A 119 1.36 3.11 10.04
N GLY A 120 2.40 3.08 10.87
CA GLY A 120 2.31 3.22 12.31
C GLY A 120 2.49 1.94 13.12
N ASN A 121 2.33 2.08 14.43
CA ASN A 121 2.50 1.02 15.42
C ASN A 121 1.39 0.96 16.48
N THR A 122 0.37 1.81 16.38
CA THR A 122 -0.71 1.91 17.37
C THR A 122 -1.69 0.76 17.24
N VAL A 123 -1.87 -0.02 18.31
CA VAL A 123 -2.77 -1.16 18.37
C VAL A 123 -3.73 -1.02 19.56
N LEU A 124 -5.03 -1.18 19.30
CA LEU A 124 -6.11 -1.31 20.30
C LEU A 124 -7.04 -2.45 19.86
N PRO A 125 -7.99 -2.94 20.70
CA PRO A 125 -8.79 -4.13 20.37
C PRO A 125 -9.49 -4.13 18.99
N ASN A 126 -9.83 -2.95 18.47
CA ASN A 126 -10.43 -2.72 17.15
C ASN A 126 -9.63 -1.73 16.29
N LEU A 127 -8.33 -1.56 16.56
CA LEU A 127 -7.42 -0.71 15.78
C LEU A 127 -6.11 -1.44 15.50
N ALA A 128 -5.72 -1.52 14.24
CA ALA A 128 -4.41 -2.03 13.85
C ALA A 128 -3.75 -1.17 12.76
N PRO A 129 -2.42 -1.06 12.74
CA PRO A 129 -1.71 -0.46 11.62
C PRO A 129 -1.43 -1.52 10.55
N MET A 130 -1.61 -1.12 9.29
CA MET A 130 -1.10 -1.81 8.12
C MET A 130 0.28 -1.26 7.77
N VAL A 131 1.32 -2.06 7.95
CA VAL A 131 2.72 -1.64 7.84
C VAL A 131 3.31 -2.21 6.55
N PHE A 132 3.44 -1.34 5.54
CA PHE A 132 4.12 -1.69 4.29
C PHE A 132 5.64 -1.73 4.49
N GLU A 133 6.28 -2.82 4.09
CA GLU A 133 7.73 -2.99 4.20
C GLU A 133 8.45 -2.56 2.91
N LEU A 134 8.14 -1.36 2.41
CA LEU A 134 8.71 -0.81 1.16
C LEU A 134 10.25 -0.73 1.21
N GLU A 135 10.81 -0.65 2.42
CA GLU A 135 12.23 -0.76 2.72
C GLU A 135 12.89 -1.95 2.02
N GLN A 136 12.18 -3.08 1.92
CA GLN A 136 12.67 -4.28 1.26
C GLN A 136 13.06 -4.03 -0.21
N ALA A 137 12.21 -3.30 -0.95
CA ALA A 137 12.48 -2.95 -2.33
C ALA A 137 13.47 -1.78 -2.45
N THR A 138 13.41 -0.78 -1.55
CA THR A 138 14.38 0.33 -1.61
C THR A 138 15.79 -0.10 -1.21
N TYR A 139 15.95 -1.11 -0.37
CA TYR A 139 17.22 -1.78 -0.11
C TYR A 139 17.82 -2.38 -1.39
N LEU A 140 16.99 -3.07 -2.19
CA LEU A 140 17.41 -3.60 -3.49
C LEU A 140 17.78 -2.49 -4.47
N CYS A 141 17.02 -1.37 -4.49
CA CYS A 141 17.39 -0.18 -5.27
C CYS A 141 18.77 0.36 -4.87
N GLY A 142 19.03 0.50 -3.56
CA GLY A 142 20.30 1.01 -3.05
C GLY A 142 21.48 0.09 -3.37
N TRP A 143 21.28 -1.22 -3.20
CA TRP A 143 22.28 -2.22 -3.54
C TRP A 143 22.64 -2.17 -5.04
N LEU A 144 21.63 -2.10 -5.91
CA LEU A 144 21.85 -2.02 -7.35
C LEU A 144 22.52 -0.70 -7.75
N ALA A 145 22.09 0.41 -7.16
CA ALA A 145 22.68 1.72 -7.38
C ALA A 145 24.19 1.71 -7.07
N ALA A 146 24.58 1.18 -5.90
CA ALA A 146 25.97 1.14 -5.48
C ALA A 146 26.87 0.21 -6.33
N LYS A 147 26.32 -0.91 -6.84
CA LYS A 147 27.02 -1.78 -7.79
C LYS A 147 27.29 -1.10 -9.14
N LEU A 148 26.37 -0.25 -9.59
CA LEU A 148 26.44 0.39 -10.90
C LEU A 148 27.05 1.80 -10.88
N SER A 149 27.07 2.45 -9.70
CA SER A 149 27.56 3.81 -9.52
C SER A 149 29.04 3.91 -9.81
N SER A 150 29.38 4.89 -10.65
CA SER A 150 30.76 5.28 -10.94
C SER A 150 31.30 6.24 -9.88
N SER A 151 30.46 7.13 -9.34
CA SER A 151 30.87 8.17 -8.40
C SER A 151 30.88 7.70 -6.94
N GLY A 152 30.11 6.66 -6.61
CA GLY A 152 29.84 6.27 -5.22
C GLY A 152 29.01 7.32 -4.45
N ARG A 153 28.33 8.23 -5.17
CA ARG A 153 27.48 9.28 -4.63
C ARG A 153 26.07 9.06 -5.14
N LEU A 154 25.12 8.93 -4.24
CA LEU A 154 23.71 8.71 -4.53
C LEU A 154 22.87 9.79 -3.87
N GLY A 155 21.66 9.99 -4.37
CA GLY A 155 20.72 10.98 -3.86
C GLY A 155 19.37 10.37 -3.49
N ALA A 156 18.73 10.95 -2.48
CA ALA A 156 17.39 10.60 -2.05
C ALA A 156 16.57 11.88 -1.83
N ILE A 157 15.39 11.97 -2.43
CA ILE A 157 14.54 13.18 -2.39
C ILE A 157 13.19 12.81 -1.77
N GLY A 158 12.90 13.31 -0.57
CA GLY A 158 11.65 13.07 0.15
C GLY A 158 10.72 14.27 0.12
N GLY A 159 9.42 14.04 0.31
CA GLY A 159 8.42 15.09 0.42
C GLY A 159 8.41 15.70 1.82
N VAL A 160 7.32 15.48 2.56
CA VAL A 160 7.25 15.79 4.00
C VAL A 160 8.16 14.83 4.77
N ASP A 161 8.78 15.32 5.83
CA ASP A 161 9.68 14.53 6.68
C ASP A 161 8.88 13.62 7.63
N LEU A 162 8.54 12.41 7.13
CA LEU A 162 7.79 11.39 7.86
C LEU A 162 8.68 10.19 8.22
N PRO A 163 8.44 9.52 9.37
CA PRO A 163 9.19 8.32 9.76
C PRO A 163 9.21 7.22 8.70
N SER A 164 8.08 6.99 8.01
CA SER A 164 7.97 6.01 6.93
C SER A 164 8.89 6.33 5.75
N ILE A 165 9.00 7.60 5.37
CA ILE A 165 9.87 8.03 4.27
C ILE A 165 11.34 7.88 4.67
N ARG A 166 11.71 8.35 5.87
CA ARG A 166 13.07 8.17 6.41
C ARG A 166 13.49 6.71 6.42
N SER A 167 12.58 5.82 6.81
CA SER A 167 12.83 4.37 6.84
C SER A 167 13.24 3.82 5.47
N THR A 168 12.55 4.25 4.40
CA THR A 168 12.92 3.83 3.04
C THR A 168 14.30 4.32 2.60
N PHE A 169 14.73 5.51 3.06
CA PHE A 169 16.07 6.04 2.79
C PHE A 169 17.16 5.36 3.62
N VAL A 170 16.84 4.99 4.87
CA VAL A 170 17.71 4.13 5.70
C VAL A 170 17.96 2.80 5.01
N ALA A 171 16.92 2.15 4.49
CA ALA A 171 17.04 0.89 3.79
C ALA A 171 17.81 1.03 2.47
N PHE A 172 17.57 2.09 1.69
CA PHE A 172 18.34 2.40 0.48
C PHE A 172 19.82 2.58 0.79
N ARG A 173 20.17 3.36 1.82
CA ARG A 173 21.55 3.53 2.28
C ARG A 173 22.18 2.22 2.73
N ALA A 174 21.44 1.40 3.48
CA ALA A 174 21.93 0.11 3.96
C ALA A 174 22.21 -0.87 2.80
N GLY A 175 21.35 -0.90 1.78
CA GLY A 175 21.58 -1.69 0.58
C GLY A 175 22.81 -1.22 -0.19
N ALA A 176 22.96 0.10 -0.34
CA ALA A 176 24.11 0.70 -1.00
C ALA A 176 25.44 0.36 -0.28
N GLU A 177 25.49 0.52 1.04
CA GLU A 177 26.68 0.21 1.85
C GLU A 177 27.02 -1.29 1.81
N ALA A 178 26.00 -2.17 1.80
CA ALA A 178 26.19 -3.62 1.70
C ALA A 178 26.79 -4.03 0.34
N ALA A 179 26.46 -3.33 -0.74
CA ALA A 179 27.02 -3.57 -2.07
C ALA A 179 28.44 -3.01 -2.24
N ARG A 180 28.68 -1.80 -1.72
CA ARG A 180 29.95 -1.09 -1.84
C ARG A 180 30.17 -0.22 -0.59
N PRO A 181 31.10 -0.62 0.29
CA PRO A 181 31.42 0.17 1.47
C PRO A 181 31.91 1.58 1.12
N GLY A 182 31.49 2.58 1.90
CA GLY A 182 31.87 3.98 1.72
C GLY A 182 31.09 4.74 0.66
N VAL A 183 29.98 4.19 0.16
CA VAL A 183 29.03 4.93 -0.68
C VAL A 183 28.33 5.99 0.16
N SER A 184 28.12 7.17 -0.44
CA SER A 184 27.42 8.28 0.21
C SER A 184 26.01 8.44 -0.36
N VAL A 185 25.02 8.63 0.51
CA VAL A 185 23.65 8.99 0.13
C VAL A 185 23.31 10.35 0.74
N ARG A 186 23.02 11.34 -0.12
CA ARG A 186 22.56 12.67 0.29
C ARG A 186 21.04 12.74 0.24
N GLU A 187 20.43 13.05 1.37
CA GLU A 187 18.98 13.21 1.51
C GLU A 187 18.58 14.69 1.45
N VAL A 188 17.49 14.98 0.73
CA VAL A 188 16.85 16.30 0.64
C VAL A 188 15.35 16.13 0.85
N PHE A 189 14.74 16.91 1.74
CA PHE A 189 13.30 16.91 1.97
C PHE A 189 12.69 18.23 1.49
N LEU A 190 11.65 18.15 0.65
CA LEU A 190 11.00 19.31 0.03
C LEU A 190 9.93 19.94 0.93
N GLY A 191 9.43 19.20 1.92
CA GLY A 191 8.35 19.61 2.81
C GLY A 191 6.95 19.52 2.20
N ARG A 192 6.81 18.95 1.00
CA ARG A 192 5.54 18.72 0.27
C ARG A 192 5.72 17.63 -0.79
N PHE A 193 4.61 17.11 -1.33
CA PHE A 193 4.59 15.92 -2.19
C PHE A 193 4.29 16.20 -3.67
N ASP A 194 4.02 17.44 -4.06
CA ASP A 194 3.43 17.80 -5.35
C ASP A 194 4.18 18.92 -6.09
N ASP A 195 5.26 19.44 -5.51
CA ASP A 195 6.06 20.53 -6.09
C ASP A 195 7.10 20.01 -7.09
N VAL A 196 6.62 19.75 -8.31
CA VAL A 196 7.43 19.28 -9.44
C VAL A 196 8.64 20.20 -9.70
N PRO A 197 8.52 21.55 -9.75
CA PRO A 197 9.67 22.42 -9.91
C PRO A 197 10.73 22.25 -8.81
N ALA A 198 10.33 22.21 -7.53
CA ALA A 198 11.28 22.04 -6.42
C ALA A 198 11.98 20.67 -6.46
N ALA A 199 11.26 19.61 -6.82
CA ALA A 199 11.84 18.27 -6.98
C ALA A 199 12.87 18.22 -8.12
N ARG A 200 12.60 18.91 -9.24
CA ARG A 200 13.56 19.03 -10.34
C ARG A 200 14.80 19.80 -9.93
N GLU A 201 14.64 20.90 -9.19
CA GLU A 201 15.76 21.70 -8.68
C GLU A 201 16.63 20.89 -7.71
N ALA A 202 16.02 20.21 -6.73
CA ALA A 202 16.73 19.35 -5.79
C ALA A 202 17.47 18.21 -6.49
N ALA A 203 16.83 17.56 -7.47
CA ALA A 203 17.48 16.52 -8.27
C ALA A 203 18.66 17.07 -9.08
N THR A 204 18.50 18.24 -9.71
CA THR A 204 19.57 18.89 -10.46
C THR A 204 20.77 19.19 -9.55
N ALA A 205 20.53 19.72 -8.35
CA ALA A 205 21.57 20.00 -7.36
C ALA A 205 22.32 18.73 -6.93
N LEU A 206 21.61 17.63 -6.64
CA LEU A 206 22.24 16.35 -6.31
C LEU A 206 23.11 15.81 -7.45
N LEU A 207 22.64 15.94 -8.69
CA LEU A 207 23.40 15.55 -9.88
C LEU A 207 24.63 16.46 -10.09
N ASP A 208 24.53 17.77 -9.82
CA ASP A 208 25.66 18.72 -9.85
C ASP A 208 26.69 18.41 -8.76
N GLU A 209 26.23 17.95 -7.60
CA GLU A 209 27.08 17.43 -6.53
C GLU A 209 27.68 16.04 -6.85
N GLY A 210 27.42 15.49 -8.04
CA GLY A 210 28.04 14.26 -8.55
C GLY A 210 27.29 12.97 -8.24
N ALA A 211 26.03 13.05 -7.78
CA ALA A 211 25.21 11.85 -7.66
C ALA A 211 24.90 11.25 -9.05
N ASP A 212 24.95 9.93 -9.19
CA ASP A 212 24.61 9.24 -10.45
C ASP A 212 23.38 8.32 -10.36
N PHE A 213 22.87 8.09 -9.15
CA PHE A 213 21.59 7.43 -8.92
C PHE A 213 20.74 8.21 -7.92
N LEU A 214 19.47 8.43 -8.26
CA LEU A 214 18.49 9.09 -7.40
C LEU A 214 17.31 8.17 -7.07
N ILE A 215 16.86 8.17 -5.82
CA ILE A 215 15.56 7.62 -5.41
C ILE A 215 14.68 8.75 -4.86
N HIS A 216 13.36 8.61 -4.96
CA HIS A 216 12.45 9.68 -4.53
C HIS A 216 11.26 9.13 -3.74
N GLN A 217 10.69 9.95 -2.85
CA GLN A 217 9.45 9.70 -2.09
C GLN A 217 8.62 11.00 -2.06
N VAL A 218 8.22 11.46 -3.24
CA VAL A 218 7.58 12.76 -3.47
C VAL A 218 6.37 12.66 -4.41
N ASN A 219 5.57 11.59 -4.33
CA ASN A 219 4.36 11.36 -5.15
C ASN A 219 4.45 11.96 -6.58
N ASP A 220 3.64 12.98 -6.86
CA ASP A 220 3.48 13.66 -8.14
C ASP A 220 4.74 14.45 -8.55
N ALA A 221 5.43 15.02 -7.56
CA ALA A 221 6.70 15.71 -7.72
C ALA A 221 7.83 14.81 -8.25
N GLY A 222 7.68 13.47 -8.20
CA GLY A 222 8.62 12.51 -8.77
C GLY A 222 8.91 12.74 -10.26
N ARG A 223 7.95 13.32 -11.00
CA ARG A 223 8.18 13.74 -12.41
C ARG A 223 9.32 14.73 -12.56
N GLY A 224 9.50 15.65 -11.60
CA GLY A 224 10.59 16.63 -11.61
C GLY A 224 11.95 15.96 -11.48
N VAL A 225 12.03 14.91 -10.64
CA VAL A 225 13.25 14.09 -10.50
C VAL A 225 13.58 13.41 -11.82
N PHE A 226 12.59 12.77 -12.46
CA PHE A 226 12.80 12.11 -13.75
C PHE A 226 13.23 13.08 -14.85
N GLN A 227 12.62 14.26 -14.92
CA GLN A 227 13.02 15.32 -15.86
C GLN A 227 14.48 15.72 -15.67
N ALA A 228 14.94 15.98 -14.45
CA ALA A 228 16.33 16.36 -14.18
C ALA A 228 17.33 15.26 -14.60
N VAL A 229 16.99 13.98 -14.36
CA VAL A 229 17.82 12.85 -14.77
C VAL A 229 17.84 12.70 -16.29
N GLN A 230 16.70 12.84 -16.98
CA GLN A 230 16.63 12.84 -18.45
C GLN A 230 17.47 13.96 -19.06
N GLU A 231 17.35 15.19 -18.53
CA GLU A 231 18.10 16.36 -19.00
C GLU A 231 19.62 16.16 -18.82
N ARG A 232 20.05 15.53 -17.72
CA ARG A 232 21.45 15.19 -17.46
C ARG A 232 21.94 14.04 -18.36
N ALA A 233 21.11 13.02 -18.57
CA ALA A 233 21.42 11.91 -19.46
C ALA A 233 21.55 12.36 -20.93
N ALA A 234 20.71 13.28 -21.39
CA ALA A 234 20.79 13.88 -22.72
C ALA A 234 22.10 14.64 -22.97
N LYS A 235 22.80 15.06 -21.90
CA LYS A 235 24.14 15.67 -21.97
C LYS A 235 25.29 14.65 -21.94
N GLY A 236 24.97 13.36 -22.07
CA GLY A 236 25.95 12.26 -22.14
C GLY A 236 26.40 11.72 -20.77
N SER A 237 25.77 12.12 -19.67
CA SER A 237 26.07 11.58 -18.34
C SER A 237 25.33 10.27 -18.11
N ARG A 238 25.99 9.27 -17.53
CA ARG A 238 25.34 8.01 -17.14
C ARG A 238 24.69 8.17 -15.77
N VAL A 239 23.44 8.59 -15.75
CA VAL A 239 22.66 8.84 -14.53
C VAL A 239 21.29 8.16 -14.61
N TYR A 240 20.77 7.70 -13.47
CA TYR A 240 19.50 6.99 -13.40
C TYR A 240 18.66 7.38 -12.19
N ALA A 241 17.37 7.09 -12.25
CA ALA A 241 16.43 7.22 -11.16
C ALA A 241 15.78 5.88 -10.79
N PHE A 242 15.25 5.81 -9.58
CA PHE A 242 14.34 4.77 -9.13
C PHE A 242 12.95 5.33 -8.87
N GLY A 243 11.92 4.64 -9.35
CA GLY A 243 10.52 4.92 -9.02
C GLY A 243 10.13 4.37 -7.65
N THR A 244 9.06 4.91 -7.07
CA THR A 244 8.51 4.45 -5.78
C THR A 244 6.99 4.42 -5.77
N ASN A 245 6.44 3.62 -4.84
CA ASN A 245 5.02 3.34 -4.60
C ASN A 245 4.30 2.59 -5.73
N ARG A 246 4.51 2.95 -6.99
CA ARG A 246 4.05 2.21 -8.17
C ARG A 246 5.19 1.90 -9.12
N ASN A 247 4.93 1.07 -10.12
CA ASN A 247 5.86 0.93 -11.23
C ASN A 247 5.85 2.23 -12.06
N GLN A 248 6.97 2.95 -12.07
CA GLN A 248 7.16 4.20 -12.80
C GLN A 248 8.18 4.05 -13.94
N ASN A 249 8.54 2.80 -14.31
CA ASN A 249 9.53 2.53 -15.35
C ASN A 249 9.12 3.13 -16.70
N ASP A 250 7.82 3.27 -16.97
CA ASP A 250 7.28 3.84 -18.20
C ASP A 250 7.25 5.39 -18.22
N MET A 251 7.37 6.04 -17.06
CA MET A 251 7.30 7.50 -16.96
C MET A 251 8.52 8.19 -17.58
N ALA A 252 9.69 7.55 -17.52
CA ALA A 252 10.92 7.99 -18.17
C ALA A 252 11.79 6.76 -18.48
N PRO A 253 11.42 5.96 -19.50
CA PRO A 253 11.92 4.60 -19.71
C PRO A 253 13.41 4.52 -20.00
N ASP A 254 14.03 5.61 -20.44
CA ASP A 254 15.46 5.68 -20.73
C ASP A 254 16.31 5.94 -19.48
N VAL A 255 15.72 6.35 -18.35
CA VAL A 255 16.49 6.70 -17.13
C VAL A 255 15.92 6.13 -15.83
N VAL A 256 14.67 5.66 -15.79
CA VAL A 256 14.13 4.98 -14.60
C VAL A 256 14.57 3.52 -14.63
N LEU A 257 15.58 3.18 -13.82
CA LEU A 257 16.22 1.87 -13.86
C LEU A 257 15.36 0.76 -13.24
N ALA A 258 14.66 1.07 -12.16
CA ALA A 258 13.73 0.16 -11.51
C ALA A 258 12.74 0.96 -10.65
N SER A 259 11.70 0.28 -10.16
CA SER A 259 10.74 0.85 -9.23
C SER A 259 10.58 -0.03 -7.99
N ALA A 260 10.50 0.59 -6.82
CA ALA A 260 10.05 -0.04 -5.58
C ALA A 260 8.53 0.14 -5.46
N VAL A 261 7.78 -0.95 -5.54
CA VAL A 261 6.33 -0.94 -5.79
C VAL A 261 5.55 -1.50 -4.61
N LEU A 262 4.41 -0.88 -4.31
CA LEU A 262 3.40 -1.34 -3.37
C LEU A 262 2.12 -1.71 -4.13
N ASP A 263 1.59 -2.89 -3.87
CA ASP A 263 0.22 -3.27 -4.26
C ASP A 263 -0.76 -2.92 -3.12
N VAL A 264 -0.93 -1.61 -2.90
CA VAL A 264 -1.89 -1.08 -1.92
C VAL A 264 -3.31 -1.62 -2.16
N PRO A 265 -3.80 -1.74 -3.41
CA PRO A 265 -5.12 -2.32 -3.64
C PRO A 265 -5.28 -3.76 -3.14
N SER A 266 -4.31 -4.65 -3.40
CA SER A 266 -4.38 -6.02 -2.86
C SER A 266 -4.32 -6.03 -1.33
N ALA A 267 -3.52 -5.16 -0.72
CA ALA A 267 -3.44 -5.02 0.73
C ALA A 267 -4.78 -4.59 1.37
N PHE A 268 -5.48 -3.63 0.76
CA PHE A 268 -6.80 -3.18 1.20
C PHE A 268 -7.82 -4.31 1.16
N VAL A 269 -7.86 -5.06 0.04
CA VAL A 269 -8.74 -6.22 -0.12
C VAL A 269 -8.45 -7.29 0.92
N GLU A 270 -7.18 -7.59 1.17
CA GLU A 270 -6.78 -8.58 2.17
C GLU A 270 -7.29 -8.22 3.57
N VAL A 271 -7.07 -6.97 4.00
CA VAL A 271 -7.54 -6.50 5.31
C VAL A 271 -9.07 -6.47 5.37
N ALA A 272 -9.74 -5.98 4.33
CA ALA A 272 -11.19 -5.94 4.24
C ALA A 272 -11.81 -7.34 4.36
N ARG A 273 -11.25 -8.35 3.68
CA ARG A 273 -11.67 -9.75 3.82
C ARG A 273 -11.52 -10.29 5.23
N ARG A 274 -10.46 -9.91 5.95
CA ARG A 274 -10.25 -10.33 7.35
C ARG A 274 -11.35 -9.76 8.25
N VAL A 275 -11.74 -8.50 8.03
CA VAL A 275 -12.83 -7.86 8.78
C VAL A 275 -14.18 -8.48 8.43
N GLU A 276 -14.51 -8.59 7.13
CA GLU A 276 -15.78 -9.15 6.65
C GLU A 276 -16.02 -10.60 7.14
N SER A 277 -14.95 -11.41 7.21
CA SER A 277 -15.02 -12.79 7.71
C SER A 277 -14.96 -12.92 9.24
N GLY A 278 -14.81 -11.81 9.97
CA GLY A 278 -14.62 -11.82 11.43
C GLY A 278 -13.28 -12.43 11.89
N SER A 279 -12.31 -12.56 10.99
CA SER A 279 -10.97 -13.12 11.27
C SER A 279 -9.91 -12.06 11.59
N PHE A 280 -10.28 -10.77 11.57
CA PHE A 280 -9.41 -9.66 11.94
C PHE A 280 -8.80 -9.84 13.34
N ARG A 281 -7.52 -9.54 13.45
CA ARG A 281 -6.76 -9.51 14.71
C ARG A 281 -6.13 -8.14 14.86
N ALA A 282 -6.29 -7.56 16.04
CA ALA A 282 -5.64 -6.31 16.40
C ALA A 282 -4.14 -6.53 16.66
N GLU A 283 -3.37 -6.55 15.58
CA GLU A 283 -1.91 -6.63 15.58
C GLU A 283 -1.35 -5.92 14.34
N PRO A 284 -0.08 -5.46 14.34
CA PRO A 284 0.50 -4.84 13.16
C PRO A 284 0.47 -5.79 11.95
N ILE A 285 -0.24 -5.38 10.89
CA ILE A 285 -0.39 -6.14 9.66
C ILE A 285 0.80 -5.80 8.76
N ARG A 286 1.86 -6.60 8.85
CA ARG A 286 3.09 -6.39 8.07
C ARG A 286 2.94 -6.96 6.67
N LEU A 287 3.23 -6.12 5.67
CA LEU A 287 3.02 -6.43 4.26
C LEU A 287 4.30 -6.12 3.47
N GLY A 288 5.08 -7.16 3.19
CA GLY A 288 6.34 -7.10 2.48
C GLY A 288 6.34 -7.88 1.16
N MET A 289 7.54 -8.24 0.71
CA MET A 289 7.78 -9.08 -0.46
C MET A 289 7.34 -10.53 -0.21
N GLY A 290 7.38 -11.00 1.04
CA GLY A 290 6.89 -12.31 1.46
C GLY A 290 5.39 -12.46 1.24
N GLU A 291 4.64 -11.41 1.56
CA GLU A 291 3.18 -11.31 1.38
C GLU A 291 2.80 -10.92 -0.05
N GLY A 292 3.78 -10.62 -0.91
CA GLY A 292 3.56 -10.23 -2.31
C GLY A 292 3.05 -8.80 -2.50
N ILE A 293 3.00 -7.99 -1.44
CA ILE A 293 2.54 -6.60 -1.48
C ILE A 293 3.66 -5.64 -1.91
N VAL A 294 4.92 -5.97 -1.57
CA VAL A 294 6.09 -5.20 -2.00
C VAL A 294 6.77 -5.90 -3.16
N SER A 295 7.19 -5.16 -4.17
CA SER A 295 8.02 -5.70 -5.24
C SER A 295 9.10 -4.74 -5.72
N PHE A 296 10.22 -5.29 -6.17
CA PHE A 296 11.24 -4.59 -6.92
C PHE A 296 11.05 -4.90 -8.41
N VAL A 297 10.80 -3.89 -9.21
CA VAL A 297 10.48 -4.04 -10.63
C VAL A 297 11.57 -3.40 -11.48
N LEU A 298 12.48 -4.22 -12.00
CA LEU A 298 13.55 -3.78 -12.89
C LEU A 298 12.99 -3.35 -14.26
N ASN A 299 13.52 -2.27 -14.82
CA ASN A 299 13.17 -1.83 -16.17
C ASN A 299 13.84 -2.75 -17.21
N ALA A 300 13.03 -3.52 -17.94
CA ALA A 300 13.49 -4.43 -18.98
C ALA A 300 14.23 -3.72 -20.13
N GLY A 301 13.88 -2.45 -20.41
CA GLY A 301 14.55 -1.64 -21.43
C GLY A 301 15.98 -1.24 -21.06
N LEU A 302 16.31 -1.21 -19.76
CA LEU A 302 17.63 -0.81 -19.26
C LEU A 302 18.44 -1.98 -18.70
N SER A 303 17.79 -3.11 -18.38
CA SER A 303 18.44 -4.27 -17.77
C SER A 303 19.49 -4.94 -18.66
N GLY A 304 19.39 -4.79 -19.98
CA GLY A 304 20.38 -5.34 -20.92
C GLY A 304 21.80 -4.75 -20.77
N GLY A 305 21.92 -3.58 -20.15
CA GLY A 305 23.21 -2.94 -19.84
C GLY A 305 23.82 -3.35 -18.50
N ILE A 306 23.19 -4.27 -17.76
CA ILE A 306 23.66 -4.76 -16.46
C ILE A 306 24.30 -6.14 -16.64
N GLU A 307 25.48 -6.34 -16.07
CA GLU A 307 26.18 -7.61 -16.14
C GLU A 307 25.37 -8.75 -15.48
N ALA A 308 25.36 -9.92 -16.10
CA ALA A 308 24.60 -11.08 -15.63
C ALA A 308 24.90 -11.48 -14.17
N PRO A 309 26.17 -11.46 -13.67
CA PRO A 309 26.45 -11.73 -12.26
C PRO A 309 25.76 -10.76 -11.30
N VAL A 310 25.65 -9.47 -11.65
CA VAL A 310 24.97 -8.46 -10.82
C VAL A 310 23.47 -8.77 -10.74
N LEU A 311 22.85 -9.15 -11.86
CA LEU A 311 21.43 -9.54 -11.88
C LEU A 311 21.17 -10.82 -11.07
N GLN A 312 22.08 -11.79 -11.12
CA GLN A 312 21.99 -13.02 -10.32
C GLN A 312 22.11 -12.75 -8.82
N GLU A 313 23.08 -11.92 -8.41
CA GLU A 313 23.24 -11.48 -7.02
C GLU A 313 21.98 -10.74 -6.53
N LEU A 314 21.44 -9.81 -7.34
CA LEU A 314 20.22 -9.07 -7.02
C LEU A 314 19.01 -10.00 -6.83
N ALA A 315 18.84 -10.99 -7.71
CA ALA A 315 17.75 -11.95 -7.61
C ALA A 315 17.89 -12.85 -6.36
N ALA A 316 19.11 -13.28 -6.04
CA ALA A 316 19.37 -14.05 -4.82
C ALA A 316 19.08 -13.22 -3.56
N LEU A 317 19.46 -11.94 -3.55
CA LEU A 317 19.18 -11.01 -2.46
C LEU A 317 17.68 -10.81 -2.26
N ALA A 318 16.94 -10.59 -3.35
CA ALA A 318 15.49 -10.48 -3.33
C ALA A 318 14.81 -11.76 -2.77
N ALA A 319 15.33 -12.95 -3.09
CA ALA A 319 14.82 -14.21 -2.54
C ALA A 319 15.07 -14.35 -1.03
N LYS A 320 16.26 -13.93 -0.56
CA LYS A 320 16.57 -13.91 0.88
C LYS A 320 15.67 -12.95 1.65
N ILE A 321 15.38 -11.78 1.11
CA ILE A 321 14.46 -10.82 1.71
C ILE A 321 13.04 -11.39 1.74
N ARG A 322 12.56 -11.93 0.62
CA ARG A 322 11.21 -12.54 0.53
C ARG A 322 11.00 -13.67 1.53
N SER A 323 12.01 -14.50 1.75
CA SER A 323 11.95 -15.62 2.71
C SER A 323 12.16 -15.22 4.16
N GLY A 324 12.57 -13.97 4.42
CA GLY A 324 12.95 -13.50 5.76
C GLY A 324 14.36 -13.92 6.21
N GLU A 325 15.14 -14.64 5.39
CA GLU A 325 16.55 -14.94 5.66
C GLU A 325 17.39 -13.67 5.82
N LEU A 326 17.07 -12.63 5.03
CA LEU A 326 17.66 -11.30 5.18
C LEU A 326 16.62 -10.32 5.72
N GLN A 327 16.85 -9.83 6.93
CA GLN A 327 16.06 -8.76 7.53
C GLN A 327 16.63 -7.40 7.14
N VAL A 328 15.82 -6.61 6.43
CA VAL A 328 16.22 -5.28 5.96
C VAL A 328 16.13 -4.26 7.08
N PRO A 329 17.14 -3.39 7.28
CA PRO A 329 17.07 -2.30 8.24
C PRO A 329 15.88 -1.37 7.96
N ARG A 330 15.11 -1.06 8.99
CA ARG A 330 13.96 -0.16 8.95
C ARG A 330 13.87 0.69 10.20
N GLY A 331 13.16 1.81 10.11
CA GLY A 331 12.75 2.59 11.28
C GLY A 331 11.71 1.84 12.10
N ASN A 332 11.67 2.13 13.41
CA ASN A 332 10.58 1.73 14.29
C ASN A 332 9.62 2.91 14.43
N PHE A 333 8.43 2.82 13.83
CA PHE A 333 7.39 3.84 13.85
C PHE A 333 6.02 3.19 13.68
#